data_AF-A0A151SNQ4-F1
#
_entry.id   AF-A0A151SNQ4-F1
#
_cell.length_a   1.000
_cell.length_b   1.000
_cell.length_c   1.000
_cell.angle_alpha   90.00
_cell.angle_beta   90.00
_cell.angle_gamma   90.00
#
_symmetry.space_group_name_H-M   'P 1'
#
loop_
_entity.id
_entity.type
_entity.pdbx_description
1 polymer ?
#
loop_
_entity_poly.entity_id
_entity_poly.type
_entity_poly.pdbx_seq_one_letter_code
_entity_poly.pdbx_strand_id
1 'polypeptide(L)'
;MGDHMKNLIVIVPLEKRQSIIRNLGEFLSKNPLGDLGTLDANEKGEAFFTGVKEKLRVADLIGRSVVVYATEDKSEHGVAAAVIARSAGVGENYKRLCTCDGTTIWEASDSDFVTSKV
;
A
#
# COMPACT_ATOMS: atom_id res chain seq x y z
N MET A 1 -0.59 -27.59 -19.36
CA MET A 1 0.11 -27.42 -18.07
C MET A 1 0.72 -26.02 -18.12
N GLY A 2 -0.12 -25.00 -17.94
CA GLY A 2 0.26 -23.60 -18.16
C GLY A 2 1.08 -23.10 -16.99
N ASP A 3 2.18 -22.44 -17.29
CA ASP A 3 3.09 -21.84 -16.32
C ASP A 3 2.32 -20.77 -15.53
N HIS A 4 2.03 -21.05 -14.26
CA HIS A 4 1.43 -20.05 -13.38
C HIS A 4 2.48 -18.97 -13.16
N MET A 5 2.22 -17.77 -13.69
CA MET A 5 3.11 -16.63 -13.54
C MET A 5 3.11 -16.20 -12.06
N LYS A 6 4.05 -16.74 -11.28
CA LYS A 6 4.23 -16.47 -9.85
C LYS A 6 4.97 -15.17 -9.66
N ASN A 7 4.25 -14.07 -9.77
CA ASN A 7 4.83 -12.74 -9.58
C ASN A 7 3.90 -12.00 -8.64
N LEU A 8 4.40 -11.55 -7.48
CA LEU A 8 4.54 -10.11 -7.21
C LEU A 8 4.98 -9.82 -5.77
N ILE A 9 6.21 -9.38 -5.55
CA ILE A 9 6.62 -8.92 -4.21
C ILE A 9 6.30 -7.44 -4.04
N VAL A 10 5.42 -7.10 -3.11
CA VAL A 10 5.19 -5.71 -2.75
C VAL A 10 6.27 -5.24 -1.79
N ILE A 11 7.10 -4.29 -2.23
CA ILE A 11 8.09 -3.64 -1.36
C ILE A 11 7.69 -2.20 -1.13
N VAL A 12 7.61 -1.82 0.14
CA VAL A 12 7.76 -0.42 0.53
C VAL A 12 9.24 -0.15 0.76
N PRO A 13 9.93 0.67 -0.06
CA PRO A 13 11.32 1.01 0.18
C PRO A 13 11.42 1.78 1.51
N LEU A 14 11.92 1.10 2.54
CA LEU A 14 12.14 1.65 3.88
C LEU A 14 13.59 2.13 4.05
N GLU A 15 14.22 2.72 3.05
CA GLU A 15 15.59 3.24 3.26
C GLU A 15 15.56 4.61 3.94
N LYS A 16 16.05 4.67 5.18
CA LYS A 16 16.97 5.75 5.54
C LYS A 16 18.36 5.20 5.23
N ARG A 17 19.16 5.91 4.43
CA ARG A 17 20.59 5.65 4.24
C ARG A 17 21.21 5.19 5.57
N GLN A 18 21.60 3.93 5.65
CA GLN A 18 22.39 3.46 6.79
C GLN A 18 23.85 3.81 6.48
N SER A 19 24.26 5.05 6.78
CA SER A 19 25.66 5.29 7.04
C SER A 19 25.99 4.69 8.41
N ILE A 20 27.15 4.04 8.48
CA ILE A 20 27.85 3.61 9.69
C ILE A 20 27.45 2.23 10.25
N ILE A 21 28.20 1.24 9.78
CA ILE A 21 28.65 0.00 10.45
C ILE A 21 28.07 -0.24 11.86
N ARG A 22 27.11 -1.16 11.99
CA ARG A 22 26.98 -2.13 13.11
C ARG A 22 26.22 -3.38 12.64
N ASN A 23 26.88 -4.54 12.74
CA ASN A 23 26.36 -5.92 12.61
C ASN A 23 25.86 -6.42 11.24
N LEU A 24 26.81 -6.99 10.48
CA LEU A 24 26.58 -7.75 9.23
C LEU A 24 25.74 -9.03 9.44
N GLY A 25 25.62 -9.53 10.69
CA GLY A 25 24.99 -10.81 11.02
C GLY A 25 23.46 -10.81 11.07
N GLU A 26 22.79 -9.66 11.20
CA GLU A 26 21.31 -9.59 11.25
C GLU A 26 20.66 -9.30 9.89
N PHE A 27 21.47 -8.90 8.90
CA PHE A 27 21.03 -8.49 7.57
C PHE A 27 20.89 -9.66 6.59
N LEU A 28 21.54 -10.80 6.86
CA LEU A 28 21.66 -11.91 5.91
C LEU A 28 20.48 -12.89 5.92
N SER A 29 19.49 -12.76 6.81
CA SER A 29 18.40 -13.74 6.90
C SER A 29 17.02 -13.23 7.32
N LYS A 30 16.73 -11.93 7.17
CA LYS A 30 15.37 -11.41 7.40
C LYS A 30 14.91 -10.65 6.16
N ASN A 31 13.81 -11.12 5.55
CA ASN A 31 13.12 -10.38 4.50
C ASN A 31 12.92 -8.92 4.94
N PRO A 32 13.17 -7.93 4.07
CA PRO A 32 12.99 -6.52 4.41
C PRO A 32 11.62 -6.27 5.04
N LEU A 33 11.52 -5.37 6.02
CA LEU A 33 10.24 -5.09 6.71
C LEU A 33 9.13 -4.68 5.74
N GLY A 34 9.48 -3.97 4.66
CA GLY A 34 8.56 -3.55 3.61
C GLY A 34 8.13 -4.63 2.64
N ASP A 35 8.67 -5.86 2.74
CA ASP A 35 8.28 -7.01 1.91
C ASP A 35 6.94 -7.57 2.38
N LEU A 36 5.90 -7.48 1.54
CA LEU A 36 4.56 -7.98 1.85
C LEU A 36 4.28 -9.39 1.29
N GLY A 37 5.26 -10.06 0.69
CA GLY A 37 5.12 -11.40 0.11
C GLY A 37 4.73 -11.39 -1.37
N THR A 38 4.52 -12.58 -1.93
CA THR A 38 4.27 -12.85 -3.35
C THR A 38 2.77 -12.90 -3.65
N LEU A 39 2.35 -12.39 -4.81
CA LEU A 39 0.99 -12.52 -5.33
C LEU A 39 0.93 -13.54 -6.47
N ASP A 40 -0.23 -14.16 -6.64
CA ASP A 40 -0.53 -15.01 -7.79
C ASP A 40 -1.52 -14.28 -8.69
N ALA A 41 -1.09 -14.00 -9.92
CA ALA A 41 -1.97 -13.44 -10.94
C ALA A 41 -2.71 -14.56 -11.68
N ASN A 42 -4.01 -14.38 -11.89
CA ASN A 42 -4.81 -15.31 -12.69
C ASN A 42 -4.51 -15.15 -14.19
N GLU A 43 -5.15 -15.98 -15.03
CA GLU A 43 -4.96 -15.96 -16.49
C GLU A 43 -5.33 -14.62 -17.15
N LYS A 44 -6.10 -13.77 -16.47
CA LYS A 44 -6.46 -12.42 -16.92
C LYS A 44 -5.48 -11.34 -16.43
N GLY A 45 -4.47 -11.71 -15.65
CA GLY A 45 -3.50 -10.78 -15.05
C GLY A 45 -4.01 -10.09 -13.78
N GLU A 46 -5.07 -10.60 -13.15
CA GLU A 46 -5.63 -10.04 -11.92
C GLU A 46 -5.09 -10.78 -10.70
N ALA A 47 -4.76 -10.06 -9.63
CA ALA A 47 -4.32 -10.63 -8.36
C ALA A 47 -5.13 -10.04 -7.20
N PHE A 48 -5.48 -10.87 -6.23
CA PHE A 48 -6.16 -10.46 -5.00
C PHE A 48 -5.30 -10.79 -3.79
N PHE A 49 -5.18 -9.84 -2.87
CA PHE A 49 -4.38 -9.99 -1.66
C PHE A 49 -5.09 -9.41 -0.45
N THR A 50 -5.03 -10.14 0.66
CA THR A 50 -5.39 -9.64 1.98
C THR A 50 -4.41 -10.23 3.00
N GLY A 51 -3.95 -9.40 3.93
CA GLY A 51 -2.95 -9.83 4.90
C GLY A 51 -2.64 -8.74 5.91
N VAL A 52 -2.05 -9.16 7.03
CA VAL A 52 -1.57 -8.27 8.09
C VAL A 52 -0.04 -8.38 8.15
N LYS A 53 0.64 -7.24 8.11
CA LYS A 53 2.10 -7.15 8.29
C LYS A 53 2.40 -6.55 9.65
N GLU A 54 2.89 -7.38 10.56
CA GLU A 54 3.36 -6.89 11.86
C GLU A 54 4.52 -5.91 11.70
N LYS A 55 4.65 -4.99 12.66
CA LYS A 55 5.74 -3.99 12.74
C LYS A 55 5.74 -2.95 11.61
N LEU A 56 4.73 -2.96 10.73
CA LEU A 56 4.50 -1.92 9.73
C LEU A 56 3.36 -1.00 10.21
N ARG A 57 3.61 0.30 10.33
CA ARG A 57 2.59 1.29 10.73
C ARG A 57 2.25 2.19 9.56
N VAL A 58 0.97 2.41 9.29
CA VAL A 58 0.49 3.25 8.17
C VAL A 58 1.13 4.64 8.18
N ALA A 59 1.28 5.25 9.36
CA ALA A 59 1.91 6.58 9.50
C ALA A 59 3.36 6.63 8.98
N ASP A 60 4.11 5.51 9.05
CA ASP A 60 5.48 5.43 8.55
C ASP A 60 5.54 5.18 7.03
N LEU A 61 4.40 4.89 6.38
CA LEU A 61 4.29 4.53 4.96
C LEU A 61 3.88 5.71 4.07
N ILE A 62 3.19 6.70 4.61
CA ILE A 62 2.69 7.85 3.83
C ILE A 62 3.85 8.54 3.11
N GLY A 63 3.70 8.72 1.78
CA GLY A 63 4.72 9.34 0.93
C GLY A 63 5.81 8.40 0.43
N ARG A 64 5.79 7.12 0.85
CA ARG A 64 6.63 6.06 0.24
C ARG A 64 5.92 5.46 -0.95
N SER A 65 6.59 4.55 -1.66
CA SER A 65 5.99 3.80 -2.75
C SER A 65 5.60 2.39 -2.35
N VAL A 66 4.60 1.87 -3.05
CA VAL A 66 4.31 0.45 -3.21
C VAL A 66 4.82 0.05 -4.59
N VAL A 67 5.62 -1.01 -4.69
CA VAL A 67 6.25 -1.45 -5.95
C VAL A 67 5.90 -2.91 -6.22
N VAL A 68 5.69 -3.21 -7.49
CA VAL A 68 5.18 -4.46 -8.06
C VAL A 68 6.28 -4.99 -8.97
N TYR A 69 6.94 -6.10 -8.61
CA TYR A 69 8.02 -6.75 -9.38
C TYR A 69 7.58 -7.96 -10.23
N ALA A 70 8.17 -8.09 -11.42
CA ALA A 70 7.86 -9.19 -12.32
C ALA A 70 8.36 -10.55 -11.86
N THR A 71 9.23 -10.65 -10.87
CA THR A 71 9.69 -11.93 -10.31
C THR A 71 10.06 -11.74 -8.84
N GLU A 72 10.45 -12.81 -8.15
CA GLU A 72 11.03 -12.71 -6.80
C GLU A 72 12.39 -12.01 -6.79
N ASP A 73 13.09 -11.99 -7.94
CA ASP A 73 14.32 -11.25 -8.10
C ASP A 73 14.03 -9.75 -8.27
N LYS A 74 14.57 -8.99 -7.34
CA LYS A 74 14.36 -7.54 -7.19
C LYS A 74 15.57 -6.74 -7.70
N SER A 75 16.58 -7.39 -8.29
CA SER A 75 17.66 -6.68 -8.98
C SER A 75 17.16 -5.96 -10.22
N GLU A 76 16.09 -6.47 -10.82
CA GLU A 76 15.42 -5.90 -11.99
C GLU A 76 14.47 -4.76 -11.64
N HIS A 77 14.12 -3.96 -12.64
CA HIS A 77 13.16 -2.87 -12.47
C HIS A 77 11.75 -3.40 -12.15
N GLY A 78 11.04 -2.70 -11.26
CA GLY A 78 9.64 -2.98 -10.97
C GLY A 78 8.75 -2.78 -12.20
N VAL A 79 7.71 -3.59 -12.33
CA VAL A 79 6.67 -3.49 -13.36
C VAL A 79 5.85 -2.23 -13.19
N ALA A 80 5.51 -1.89 -11.94
CA ALA A 80 4.75 -0.70 -11.60
C ALA A 80 5.08 -0.21 -10.19
N ALA A 81 4.82 1.07 -9.95
CA ALA A 81 4.93 1.68 -8.63
C ALA A 81 3.86 2.74 -8.44
N ALA A 82 3.42 2.93 -7.20
CA ALA A 82 2.51 4.00 -6.82
C ALA A 82 2.90 4.59 -5.46
N VAL A 83 2.52 5.83 -5.19
CA VAL A 83 2.76 6.48 -3.89
C VAL A 83 1.65 6.12 -2.92
N ILE A 84 2.03 5.77 -1.69
CA ILE A 84 1.10 5.53 -0.58
C ILE A 84 0.61 6.89 -0.08
N ALA A 85 -0.62 7.23 -0.45
CA ALA A 85 -1.28 8.46 -0.05
C ALA A 85 -2.17 8.27 1.19
N ARG A 86 -2.53 9.38 1.83
CA ARG A 86 -3.58 9.37 2.86
C ARG A 86 -4.93 9.21 2.19
N SER A 87 -5.76 8.33 2.73
CA SER A 87 -7.19 8.30 2.49
C SER A 87 -7.92 8.74 3.76
N ALA A 88 -9.13 9.27 3.61
CA ALA A 88 -10.01 9.40 4.77
C ALA A 88 -10.45 8.00 5.23
N GLY A 89 -10.64 7.84 6.55
CA GLY A 89 -11.36 6.70 7.08
C GLY A 89 -12.83 6.70 6.65
N VAL A 90 -13.49 5.58 6.92
CA VAL A 90 -14.92 5.45 6.68
C VAL A 90 -15.67 6.47 7.55
N GLY A 91 -16.43 7.36 6.92
CA GLY A 91 -17.14 8.44 7.60
C GLY A 91 -16.30 9.68 7.90
N GLU A 92 -14.99 9.70 7.67
CA GLU A 92 -14.14 10.85 8.04
C GLU A 92 -14.03 11.94 6.95
N ASN A 93 -14.80 11.83 5.87
CA ASN A 93 -14.73 12.73 4.70
C ASN A 93 -16.11 13.30 4.36
N TYR A 94 -16.63 14.10 5.27
CA TYR A 94 -17.83 14.87 5.04
C TYR A 94 -17.63 15.84 3.88
N LYS A 95 -18.43 15.67 2.83
CA LYS A 95 -18.40 16.55 1.67
C LYS A 95 -19.36 17.70 1.88
N ARG A 96 -18.91 18.90 1.52
CA ARG A 96 -19.70 20.12 1.53
C ARG A 96 -19.73 20.68 0.11
N LEU A 97 -20.93 21.01 -0.36
CA LEU A 97 -21.13 21.74 -1.59
C LEU A 97 -21.44 23.19 -1.25
N CYS A 98 -20.62 24.12 -1.73
CA CYS A 98 -20.77 25.54 -1.49
C CYS A 98 -20.68 26.35 -2.79
N THR A 99 -21.30 27.52 -2.80
CA THR A 99 -21.10 28.57 -3.81
C THR A 99 -19.76 29.28 -3.58
N CYS A 100 -19.28 30.01 -4.60
CA CYS A 100 -17.98 30.70 -4.55
C CYS A 100 -17.88 31.77 -3.46
N ASP A 101 -18.99 32.27 -2.95
CA ASP A 101 -19.06 33.23 -1.84
C ASP A 101 -19.03 32.56 -0.44
N GLY A 102 -18.92 31.22 -0.40
CA GLY A 102 -18.90 30.43 0.83
C GLY A 102 -20.27 29.99 1.35
N THR A 103 -21.38 30.40 0.70
CA THR A 103 -22.71 29.93 1.09
C THR A 103 -22.85 28.43 0.84
N THR A 104 -23.34 27.71 1.84
CA THR A 104 -23.45 26.25 1.77
C THR A 104 -24.78 25.84 1.18
N ILE A 105 -24.71 25.06 0.11
CA ILE A 105 -25.88 24.49 -0.55
C ILE A 105 -26.26 23.17 0.13
N TRP A 106 -25.24 22.37 0.49
CA TRP A 106 -25.41 21.05 1.09
C TRP A 106 -24.17 20.63 1.88
N GLU A 107 -24.34 19.83 2.92
CA GLU A 107 -23.27 19.28 3.72
C GLU A 107 -23.64 17.87 4.18
N ALA A 108 -22.72 16.92 4.05
CA ALA A 108 -22.79 15.64 4.74
C ALA A 108 -22.40 15.83 6.21
N SER A 109 -23.10 15.15 7.09
CA SER A 109 -22.86 15.14 8.54
C SER A 109 -22.70 13.71 9.05
N ASP A 110 -22.29 13.57 10.31
CA ASP A 110 -22.20 12.28 11.00
C ASP A 110 -23.51 11.49 10.93
N SER A 111 -24.66 12.17 10.97
CA SER A 111 -25.99 11.53 10.86
C SER A 111 -26.31 10.99 9.47
N ASP A 112 -25.61 11.43 8.43
CA ASP A 112 -25.81 10.92 7.06
C ASP A 112 -25.03 9.62 6.82
N PHE A 113 -24.10 9.28 7.71
CA PHE A 113 -23.37 8.03 7.63
C PHE A 113 -24.23 6.87 8.13
N VAL A 114 -24.70 6.03 7.20
CA VAL A 114 -25.46 4.82 7.51
C VAL A 114 -24.65 3.60 7.10
N THR A 115 -24.32 2.73 8.07
CA THR A 115 -23.74 1.42 7.78
C THR A 115 -24.78 0.54 7.09
N SER A 116 -24.49 0.08 5.87
CA SER A 116 -25.35 -0.90 5.21
C SER A 116 -25.36 -2.20 6.02
N LYS A 117 -26.54 -2.82 6.19
CA LYS A 117 -26.65 -4.17 6.73
C LYS A 117 -26.23 -5.14 5.63
N VAL A 118 -25.00 -5.64 5.73
CA VAL A 118 -24.53 -6.82 4.98
C VAL A 118 -24.74 -8.06 5.82
#